data_AF-A0A1H8AGZ2-F1
#
_entry.id   AF-A0A1H8AGZ2-F1
#
_cell.length_a   1.000
_cell.length_b   1.000
_cell.length_c   1.000
_cell.angle_alpha   90.00
_cell.angle_beta   90.00
_cell.angle_gamma   90.00
#
_symmetry.space_group_name_H-M   'P 1'
#
loop_
_entity.id
_entity.type
_entity.pdbx_description
1 polymer ?
#
loop_
_entity_poly.entity_id
_entity_poly.type
_entity_poly.pdbx_seq_one_letter_code
_entity_poly.pdbx_strand_id
1 'polypeptide(L)'
;MGWDNSHAANNLLLGLLAATNHLSGKSHNIYTCVFLREDVHSILVAQTQHSDKYRNIERIRWEKDDLINILNLRINYNRKKNGLSPEKLPFATVFPETLGTSNTDNWLIDRTLGRPRELIQLVRYYTESVEGDVPEADVLKSSEADYSSWKLDDLCAEYSNQYPDLISVFSYWKTRFFRHKYHLPRREIEDMLLQIASDVAINQSWFNKIVEETNVNQFLKILYDIGFLGDFSLGGEGGSKTFYSYIERHEPRFEEVQIHPCFRRAVNTVERIRTRKTEDQSYAGL
;
A
#
# COMPACT_ATOMS: atom_id res chain seq x y z
N MET A 1 16.63 -5.58 -12.40
CA MET A 1 16.85 -7.02 -12.11
C MET A 1 16.04 -7.37 -10.88
N GLY A 2 15.05 -8.24 -11.01
CA GLY A 2 14.17 -8.69 -9.94
C GLY A 2 13.70 -10.12 -10.24
N TRP A 3 13.04 -10.77 -9.28
CA TRP A 3 12.49 -12.11 -9.48
C TRP A 3 11.40 -12.06 -10.56
N ASP A 4 11.60 -12.83 -11.63
CA ASP A 4 10.79 -12.78 -12.86
C ASP A 4 9.73 -13.89 -12.94
N ASN A 5 9.54 -14.65 -11.86
CA ASN A 5 8.68 -15.83 -11.81
C ASN A 5 8.99 -16.89 -12.90
N SER A 6 10.20 -16.89 -13.45
CA SER A 6 10.62 -17.92 -14.40
C SER A 6 10.77 -19.26 -13.68
N HIS A 7 10.58 -20.35 -14.43
CA HIS A 7 10.79 -21.70 -13.91
C HIS A 7 12.22 -21.88 -13.35
N ALA A 8 13.22 -21.23 -13.97
CA ALA A 8 14.59 -21.25 -13.49
C ALA A 8 14.74 -20.52 -12.14
N ALA A 9 14.17 -19.31 -12.00
CA ALA A 9 14.20 -18.56 -10.75
C ALA A 9 13.49 -19.30 -9.61
N ASN A 10 12.33 -19.90 -9.90
CA ASN A 10 11.57 -20.65 -8.91
C ASN A 10 12.33 -21.90 -8.44
N ASN A 11 12.90 -22.66 -9.37
CA ASN A 11 13.72 -23.83 -9.01
C ASN A 11 14.98 -23.46 -8.21
N LEU A 12 15.58 -22.30 -8.49
CA LEU A 12 16.72 -21.82 -7.71
C LEU A 12 16.31 -21.48 -6.27
N LEU A 13 15.16 -20.84 -6.07
CA LEU A 13 14.62 -20.57 -4.73
C LEU A 13 14.24 -21.86 -4.00
N LEU A 14 13.63 -22.83 -4.69
CA LEU A 14 13.35 -24.15 -4.11
C LEU A 14 14.64 -24.89 -3.71
N GLY A 15 15.67 -24.82 -4.55
CA GLY A 15 17.00 -25.36 -4.26
C GLY A 15 17.63 -24.70 -3.04
N LEU A 16 17.51 -23.38 -2.90
CA LEU A 16 17.96 -22.65 -1.71
C LEU A 16 17.24 -23.15 -0.45
N LEU A 17 15.91 -23.23 -0.48
CA LEU A 17 15.13 -23.70 0.68
C LEU A 17 15.45 -25.17 1.04
N ALA A 18 15.68 -26.02 0.04
CA ALA A 18 16.13 -27.40 0.26
C ALA A 18 17.53 -27.45 0.88
N ALA A 19 18.45 -26.62 0.40
CA ALA A 19 19.82 -26.54 0.93
C ALA A 19 19.84 -26.03 2.38
N THR A 20 19.02 -25.05 2.73
CA THR A 20 18.92 -24.56 4.12
C THR A 20 18.39 -25.63 5.06
N ASN A 21 17.36 -26.36 4.66
CA ASN A 21 16.83 -27.48 5.43
C ASN A 21 17.86 -28.63 5.58
N HIS A 22 18.65 -28.89 4.54
CA HIS A 22 19.72 -29.89 4.61
C HIS A 22 20.86 -29.47 5.55
N LEU A 23 21.24 -28.19 5.54
CA LEU A 23 22.29 -27.65 6.40
C LEU A 23 21.88 -27.65 7.87
N SER A 24 20.65 -27.22 8.18
CA SER A 24 20.12 -27.23 9.55
C SER A 24 20.00 -28.66 10.10
N GLY A 25 19.66 -29.64 9.25
CA GLY A 25 19.64 -31.05 9.61
C GLY A 25 21.03 -31.67 9.86
N LYS A 26 22.11 -31.08 9.33
CA LYS A 26 23.47 -31.61 9.49
C LYS A 26 24.16 -31.22 10.80
N SER A 27 23.81 -30.07 11.36
CA SER A 27 24.48 -29.57 12.58
C SER A 27 23.56 -28.65 13.38
N HIS A 28 23.42 -28.95 14.66
CA HIS A 28 22.70 -28.10 15.62
C HIS A 28 23.40 -26.75 15.88
N ASN A 29 24.65 -26.59 15.42
CA ASN A 29 25.41 -25.34 15.57
C ASN A 29 25.21 -24.36 14.40
N ILE A 30 24.38 -24.70 13.41
CA ILE A 30 24.11 -23.85 12.25
C ILE A 30 22.64 -23.47 12.24
N TYR A 31 22.38 -22.17 12.39
CA TYR A 31 21.03 -21.60 12.27
C TYR A 31 20.90 -20.89 10.92
N THR A 32 20.18 -21.50 9.99
CA THR A 32 19.89 -20.91 8.68
C THR A 32 18.62 -20.07 8.73
N CYS A 33 18.68 -18.83 8.26
CA CYS A 33 17.52 -17.95 8.13
C CYS A 33 17.42 -17.45 6.68
N VAL A 34 16.23 -17.53 6.09
CA VAL A 34 15.94 -17.05 4.73
C VAL A 34 14.83 -16.01 4.83
N PHE A 35 15.09 -14.82 4.29
CA PHE A 35 14.09 -13.77 4.16
C PHE A 35 13.54 -13.81 2.74
N LEU A 36 12.24 -14.05 2.62
CA LEU A 36 11.55 -14.11 1.35
C LEU A 36 10.32 -13.21 1.37
N ARG A 37 10.01 -12.59 0.23
CA ARG A 37 8.79 -11.80 0.08
C ARG A 37 7.55 -12.71 0.15
N GLU A 38 6.48 -12.23 0.76
CA GLU A 38 5.28 -13.04 1.05
C GLU A 38 4.61 -13.59 -0.21
N ASP A 39 4.56 -12.80 -1.29
CA ASP A 39 3.98 -13.20 -2.57
C ASP A 39 4.86 -14.24 -3.30
N VAL A 40 6.18 -14.05 -3.33
CA VAL A 40 7.14 -15.02 -3.89
C VAL A 40 7.02 -16.35 -3.15
N HIS A 41 7.00 -16.30 -1.83
CA HIS A 41 6.79 -17.49 -0.99
C HIS A 41 5.47 -18.19 -1.32
N SER A 42 4.38 -17.44 -1.46
CA SER A 42 3.05 -18.01 -1.75
C SER A 42 3.02 -18.72 -3.10
N ILE A 43 3.70 -18.16 -4.12
CA ILE A 43 3.82 -18.77 -5.45
C ILE A 43 4.65 -20.06 -5.40
N LEU A 44 5.80 -20.05 -4.69
CA LEU A 44 6.63 -21.24 -4.54
C LEU A 44 5.89 -22.37 -3.84
N VAL A 45 5.19 -22.08 -2.73
CA VAL A 45 4.45 -23.10 -1.97
C VAL A 45 3.34 -23.72 -2.80
N ALA A 46 2.62 -22.94 -3.61
CA ALA A 46 1.56 -23.46 -4.47
C ALA A 46 2.08 -24.42 -5.55
N GLN A 47 3.35 -24.27 -5.96
CA GLN A 47 4.01 -25.13 -6.95
C GLN A 47 4.65 -26.38 -6.32
N THR A 48 4.77 -26.45 -4.98
CA THR A 48 5.42 -27.57 -4.29
C THR A 48 4.43 -28.60 -3.76
N GLN A 49 4.67 -29.89 -4.05
CA GLN A 49 3.86 -31.01 -3.53
C GLN A 49 4.12 -31.34 -2.04
N HIS A 50 5.26 -30.89 -1.48
CA HIS A 50 5.67 -31.13 -0.09
C HIS A 50 5.81 -29.82 0.70
N SER A 51 4.76 -29.00 0.68
CA SER A 51 4.71 -27.71 1.39
C SER A 51 4.86 -27.84 2.92
N ASP A 52 4.60 -29.04 3.46
CA ASP A 52 4.75 -29.39 4.87
C ASP A 52 6.18 -29.24 5.40
N LYS A 53 7.19 -29.46 4.55
CA LYS A 53 8.62 -29.31 4.90
C LYS A 53 9.08 -27.87 5.05
N TYR A 54 8.22 -26.90 4.70
CA TYR A 54 8.53 -25.48 4.75
C TYR A 54 7.66 -24.74 5.77
N ARG A 55 7.07 -25.42 6.76
CA ARG A 55 6.13 -24.79 7.71
C ARG A 55 6.76 -23.90 8.80
N ASN A 56 8.08 -23.95 9.00
CA ASN A 56 8.77 -23.12 9.98
C ASN A 56 8.99 -21.70 9.42
N ILE A 57 7.91 -20.93 9.32
CA ILE A 57 7.88 -19.59 8.74
C ILE A 57 7.34 -18.62 9.77
N GLU A 58 8.10 -17.55 10.01
CA GLU A 58 7.62 -16.40 10.75
C GLU A 58 7.31 -15.26 9.79
N ARG A 59 6.12 -14.67 9.91
CA ARG A 59 5.73 -13.50 9.12
C ARG A 59 6.14 -12.25 9.88
N ILE A 60 6.99 -11.44 9.27
CA ILE A 60 7.35 -10.14 9.83
C ILE A 60 6.15 -9.20 9.64
N ARG A 61 5.54 -8.82 10.75
CA ARG A 61 4.49 -7.79 10.83
C ARG A 61 5.02 -6.63 11.67
N TRP A 62 4.59 -5.43 11.31
CA TRP A 62 4.93 -4.21 12.04
C TRP A 62 3.66 -3.64 12.63
N GLU A 63 3.62 -3.54 13.95
CA GLU A 63 2.54 -2.84 14.62
C GLU A 63 2.80 -1.34 14.63
N LYS A 64 1.78 -0.56 14.97
CA LYS A 64 1.88 0.90 15.09
C LYS A 64 3.06 1.29 15.99
N ASP A 65 3.17 0.66 17.16
CA ASP A 65 4.19 1.01 18.14
C ASP A 65 5.61 0.68 17.63
N ASP A 66 5.77 -0.40 16.87
CA ASP A 66 7.05 -0.73 16.23
C ASP A 66 7.46 0.34 15.20
N LEU A 67 6.50 0.78 14.38
CA LEU A 67 6.71 1.80 13.35
C LEU A 67 7.09 3.15 13.96
N ILE A 68 6.40 3.55 15.03
CA ILE A 68 6.73 4.77 15.79
C ILE A 68 8.09 4.63 16.48
N ASN A 69 8.42 3.46 17.02
CA ASN A 69 9.73 3.20 17.62
C ASN A 69 10.86 3.33 16.60
N ILE A 70 10.68 2.85 15.35
CA ILE A 70 11.66 3.07 14.28
C ILE A 70 11.90 4.56 14.04
N LEU A 71 10.84 5.37 13.98
CA LEU A 71 10.98 6.81 13.81
C LEU A 71 11.75 7.43 14.99
N ASN A 72 11.39 7.08 16.22
CA ASN A 72 12.08 7.56 17.41
C ASN A 72 13.59 7.25 17.38
N LEU A 73 13.95 6.01 17.01
CA LEU A 73 15.35 5.59 16.87
C LEU A 73 16.08 6.38 15.79
N ARG A 74 15.44 6.61 14.64
CA ARG A 74 16.04 7.39 13.53
C ARG A 74 16.22 8.87 13.89
N ILE A 75 15.25 9.48 14.55
CA ILE A 75 15.34 10.87 15.00
C ILE A 75 16.50 11.00 16.00
N ASN A 76 16.55 10.15 17.02
CA ASN A 76 17.65 10.17 18.00
C ASN A 76 19.01 9.86 17.38
N TYR A 77 19.07 8.97 16.39
CA TYR A 77 20.29 8.73 15.61
C TYR A 77 20.77 10.00 14.90
N ASN A 78 19.87 10.71 14.21
CA ASN A 78 20.18 11.97 13.54
C ASN A 78 20.58 13.07 14.54
N ARG A 79 19.91 13.17 15.68
CA ARG A 79 20.27 14.10 16.76
C ARG A 79 21.70 13.86 17.25
N LYS A 80 22.02 12.60 17.59
CA LYS A 80 23.38 12.22 18.03
C LYS A 80 24.42 12.53 16.97
N LYS A 81 24.12 12.26 15.68
CA LYS A 81 25.02 12.57 14.57
C LYS A 81 25.29 14.08 14.43
N ASN A 82 24.34 14.92 14.82
CA ASN A 82 24.46 16.37 14.84
C ASN A 82 24.89 16.94 16.20
N GLY A 83 25.42 16.11 17.12
CA GLY A 83 25.93 16.56 18.42
C GLY A 83 24.87 16.93 19.45
N LEU A 84 23.59 16.63 19.18
CA LEU A 84 22.49 16.87 20.11
C LEU A 84 22.28 15.66 21.03
N SER A 85 21.82 15.92 22.26
CA SER A 85 21.42 14.86 23.19
C SER A 85 20.18 14.12 22.67
N PRO A 86 20.05 12.80 22.94
CA PRO A 86 18.84 12.07 22.62
C PRO A 86 17.65 12.62 23.42
N GLU A 87 16.48 12.63 22.81
CA GLU A 87 15.22 12.99 23.47
C GLU A 87 14.49 11.75 23.96
N LYS A 88 13.71 11.93 25.04
CA LYS A 88 12.83 10.87 25.55
C LYS A 88 11.59 10.66 24.67
N LEU A 89 11.06 11.75 24.09
CA LEU A 89 9.90 11.73 23.18
C LEU A 89 10.24 12.41 21.85
N PRO A 90 11.17 11.85 21.05
CA PRO A 90 11.70 12.51 19.85
C PRO A 90 10.65 12.69 18.74
N PHE A 91 9.61 11.85 18.67
CA PHE A 91 8.52 12.04 17.71
C PHE A 91 7.85 13.42 17.85
N ALA A 92 7.51 13.81 19.08
CA ALA A 92 6.83 15.07 19.37
C ALA A 92 7.68 16.32 19.07
N THR A 93 9.00 16.16 18.90
CA THR A 93 9.88 17.28 18.54
C THR A 93 9.93 17.55 17.05
N VAL A 94 9.48 16.62 16.21
CA VAL A 94 9.58 16.70 14.73
C VAL A 94 8.20 16.85 14.10
N PHE A 95 7.18 16.24 14.69
CA PHE A 95 5.83 16.19 14.11
C PHE A 95 4.83 16.99 14.93
N PRO A 96 3.83 17.60 14.27
CA PRO A 96 2.71 18.22 14.97
C PRO A 96 1.94 17.15 15.75
N GLU A 97 1.24 17.55 16.81
CA GLU A 97 0.44 16.60 17.61
C GLU A 97 -0.74 16.03 16.81
N THR A 98 -1.40 16.90 16.04
CA THR A 98 -2.61 16.55 15.28
C THR A 98 -2.59 17.07 13.86
N LEU A 99 -3.23 16.32 12.95
CA LEU A 99 -3.60 16.74 11.60
C LEU A 99 -5.12 16.76 11.47
N GLY A 100 -5.72 17.94 11.59
CA GLY A 100 -7.17 18.09 11.64
C GLY A 100 -7.73 17.46 12.92
N THR A 101 -8.51 16.38 12.78
CA THR A 101 -9.10 15.67 13.92
C THR A 101 -8.36 14.39 14.29
N SER A 102 -7.28 14.04 13.60
CA SER A 102 -6.51 12.80 13.82
C SER A 102 -5.18 13.10 14.49
N ASN A 103 -4.77 12.26 15.44
CA ASN A 103 -3.40 12.28 15.95
C ASN A 103 -2.42 11.94 14.81
N THR A 104 -1.28 12.63 14.78
CA THR A 104 -0.34 12.53 13.66
C THR A 104 0.25 11.13 13.50
N ASP A 105 0.46 10.41 14.60
CA ASP A 105 0.92 9.03 14.58
C ASP A 105 -0.06 8.10 13.82
N ASN A 106 -1.35 8.14 14.16
CA ASN A 106 -2.40 7.41 13.44
C ASN A 106 -2.47 7.83 11.98
N TRP A 107 -2.45 9.16 11.72
CA TRP A 107 -2.52 9.67 10.36
C TRP A 107 -1.37 9.16 9.50
N LEU A 108 -0.14 9.15 10.03
CA LEU A 108 1.03 8.62 9.33
C LEU A 108 0.89 7.12 9.06
N ILE A 109 0.51 6.31 10.05
CA ILE A 109 0.38 4.86 9.88
C ILE A 109 -0.70 4.51 8.85
N ASP A 110 -1.85 5.19 8.88
CA ASP A 110 -2.95 4.97 7.93
C ASP A 110 -2.53 5.21 6.46
N ARG A 111 -1.47 6.00 6.22
CA ARG A 111 -0.90 6.26 4.90
C ARG A 111 0.20 5.28 4.52
N THR A 112 0.34 4.17 5.23
CA THR A 112 1.29 3.10 4.92
C THR A 112 0.59 1.76 4.79
N LEU A 113 1.21 0.82 4.09
CA LEU A 113 0.81 -0.58 4.04
C LEU A 113 1.38 -1.37 5.23
N GLY A 114 1.57 -0.71 6.39
CA GLY A 114 2.19 -1.30 7.57
C GLY A 114 3.68 -1.62 7.40
N ARG A 115 4.41 -0.86 6.57
CA ARG A 115 5.83 -1.11 6.27
C ARG A 115 6.71 0.08 6.68
N PRO A 116 7.84 -0.13 7.39
CA PRO A 116 8.71 0.96 7.84
C PRO A 116 9.24 1.85 6.73
N ARG A 117 9.58 1.26 5.58
CA ARG A 117 10.13 1.99 4.42
C ARG A 117 9.19 3.11 3.97
N GLU A 118 7.90 2.83 3.96
CA GLU A 118 6.86 3.76 3.50
C GLU A 118 6.67 4.89 4.49
N LEU A 119 6.61 4.56 5.79
CA LEU A 119 6.57 5.56 6.86
C LEU A 119 7.79 6.49 6.81
N ILE A 120 8.98 5.92 6.69
CA ILE A 120 10.22 6.69 6.58
C ILE A 120 10.20 7.60 5.36
N GLN A 121 9.68 7.13 4.22
CA GLN A 121 9.63 7.91 3.00
C GLN A 121 8.64 9.07 3.12
N LEU A 122 7.43 8.85 3.68
CA LEU A 122 6.46 9.92 3.95
C LEU A 122 7.05 10.99 4.88
N VAL A 123 7.65 10.55 5.99
CA VAL A 123 8.33 11.45 6.93
C VAL A 123 9.44 12.23 6.25
N ARG A 124 10.20 11.59 5.35
CA ARG A 124 11.29 12.24 4.64
C ARG A 124 10.79 13.39 3.77
N TYR A 125 9.74 13.17 2.96
CA TYR A 125 9.12 14.23 2.15
C TYR A 125 8.71 15.43 3.00
N TYR A 126 8.14 15.17 4.19
CA TYR A 126 7.82 16.23 5.15
C TYR A 126 9.08 16.94 5.66
N THR A 127 10.04 16.21 6.24
CA THR A 127 11.22 16.83 6.85
C THR A 127 12.11 17.58 5.86
N GLU A 128 12.12 17.18 4.58
CA GLU A 128 12.85 17.89 3.52
C GLU A 128 12.10 19.15 3.03
N SER A 129 10.80 19.27 3.34
CA SER A 129 9.94 20.39 2.96
C SER A 129 9.74 21.41 4.10
N VAL A 130 10.19 21.10 5.31
CA VAL A 130 10.14 22.03 6.45
C VAL A 130 11.35 22.95 6.39
N GLU A 131 11.11 24.27 6.43
CA GLU A 131 12.17 25.28 6.37
C GLU A 131 12.63 25.75 7.78
N GLY A 132 11.82 25.49 8.82
CA GLY A 132 12.09 25.94 10.20
C GLY A 132 12.34 24.82 11.21
N ASP A 133 12.48 25.19 12.48
CA ASP A 133 12.73 24.26 13.60
C ASP A 133 11.44 23.82 14.32
N VAL A 134 10.27 24.20 13.80
CA VAL A 134 8.97 23.94 14.41
C VAL A 134 8.16 22.98 13.54
N PRO A 135 7.43 22.01 14.11
CA PRO A 135 6.58 21.14 13.32
C PRO A 135 5.44 21.87 12.61
N GLU A 136 5.23 21.57 11.32
CA GLU A 136 4.25 22.26 10.48
C GLU A 136 3.19 21.29 9.91
N ALA A 137 1.96 21.40 10.41
CA ALA A 137 0.84 20.55 10.01
C ALA A 137 0.49 20.66 8.52
N ASP A 138 0.50 21.86 7.96
CA ASP A 138 0.16 22.08 6.56
C ASP A 138 1.23 21.53 5.61
N VAL A 139 2.51 21.61 5.99
CA VAL A 139 3.62 21.00 5.25
C VAL A 139 3.50 19.48 5.27
N LEU A 140 3.26 18.86 6.44
CA LEU A 140 3.09 17.41 6.53
C LEU A 140 1.91 16.92 5.66
N LYS A 141 0.83 17.69 5.64
CA LYS A 141 -0.34 17.38 4.81
C LYS A 141 -0.08 17.58 3.31
N SER A 142 0.71 18.57 2.91
CA SER A 142 1.04 18.80 1.50
C SER A 142 2.00 17.74 0.96
N SER A 143 2.94 17.26 1.79
CA SER A 143 3.86 16.16 1.46
C SER A 143 3.18 14.83 1.12
N GLU A 144 1.92 14.64 1.53
CA GLU A 144 1.11 13.46 1.17
C GLU A 144 1.02 13.28 -0.36
N ALA A 145 0.98 14.37 -1.13
CA ALA A 145 0.82 14.31 -2.58
C ALA A 145 2.05 13.68 -3.28
N ASP A 146 3.24 14.12 -2.91
CA ASP A 146 4.50 13.62 -3.47
C ASP A 146 4.76 12.19 -3.00
N TYR A 147 4.54 11.92 -1.71
CA TYR A 147 4.61 10.58 -1.16
C TYR A 147 3.67 9.61 -1.86
N SER A 148 2.40 10.01 -2.06
CA SER A 148 1.41 9.15 -2.70
C SER A 148 1.79 8.83 -4.15
N SER A 149 2.32 9.81 -4.88
CA SER A 149 2.79 9.63 -6.26
C SER A 149 3.97 8.66 -6.30
N TRP A 150 4.98 8.88 -5.44
CA TRP A 150 6.10 7.95 -5.28
C TRP A 150 5.63 6.54 -4.92
N LYS A 151 4.65 6.41 -4.02
CA LYS A 151 4.18 5.10 -3.55
C LYS A 151 3.45 4.35 -4.65
N LEU A 152 2.73 5.05 -5.53
CA LEU A 152 2.08 4.45 -6.70
C LEU A 152 3.13 3.96 -7.71
N ASP A 153 4.19 4.72 -7.94
CA ASP A 153 5.30 4.32 -8.82
C ASP A 153 6.06 3.10 -8.23
N ASP A 154 6.35 3.13 -6.92
CA ASP A 154 6.96 2.01 -6.19
C ASP A 154 6.10 0.76 -6.25
N LEU A 155 4.77 0.89 -6.16
CA LEU A 155 3.84 -0.23 -6.33
C LEU A 155 3.92 -0.82 -7.74
N CYS A 156 3.88 0.02 -8.78
CA CYS A 156 3.97 -0.44 -10.17
C CYS A 156 5.31 -1.12 -10.44
N ALA A 157 6.40 -0.59 -9.88
CA ALA A 157 7.72 -1.19 -9.99
C ALA A 157 7.81 -2.55 -9.25
N GLU A 158 7.24 -2.64 -8.03
CA GLU A 158 7.23 -3.86 -7.21
C GLU A 158 6.54 -5.03 -7.94
N TYR A 159 5.46 -4.74 -8.67
CA TYR A 159 4.67 -5.74 -9.40
C TYR A 159 4.92 -5.77 -10.90
N SER A 160 5.97 -5.10 -11.41
CA SER A 160 6.24 -4.99 -12.85
C SER A 160 6.46 -6.34 -13.55
N ASN A 161 6.92 -7.37 -12.83
CA ASN A 161 7.10 -8.71 -13.40
C ASN A 161 5.78 -9.51 -13.45
N GLN A 162 4.89 -9.33 -12.48
CA GLN A 162 3.59 -10.00 -12.38
C GLN A 162 2.54 -9.33 -13.27
N TYR A 163 2.54 -7.99 -13.25
CA TYR A 163 1.59 -7.14 -13.97
C TYR A 163 2.36 -6.05 -14.75
N PRO A 164 3.07 -6.42 -15.84
CA PRO A 164 3.69 -5.43 -16.72
C PRO A 164 2.68 -4.39 -17.21
N ASP A 165 3.12 -3.14 -17.38
CA ASP A 165 2.32 -2.00 -17.82
C ASP A 165 1.14 -1.61 -16.89
N LEU A 166 1.13 -2.09 -15.63
CA LEU A 166 0.11 -1.72 -14.63
C LEU A 166 -0.01 -0.20 -14.41
N ILE A 167 1.08 0.57 -14.60
CA ILE A 167 1.06 2.03 -14.50
C ILE A 167 0.06 2.68 -15.48
N SER A 168 -0.21 2.05 -16.62
CA SER A 168 -1.17 2.53 -17.62
C SER A 168 -2.60 2.49 -17.09
N VAL A 169 -2.95 1.48 -16.27
CA VAL A 169 -4.23 1.41 -15.56
C VAL A 169 -4.40 2.61 -14.64
N PHE A 170 -3.39 2.90 -13.81
CA PHE A 170 -3.50 4.01 -12.85
C PHE A 170 -3.41 5.38 -13.51
N SER A 171 -2.67 5.51 -14.62
CA SER A 171 -2.62 6.75 -15.41
C SER A 171 -3.98 7.08 -16.05
N TYR A 172 -4.65 6.07 -16.61
CA TYR A 172 -6.02 6.20 -17.08
C TYR A 172 -6.95 6.55 -15.91
N TRP A 173 -6.85 5.82 -14.80
CA TRP A 173 -7.68 6.06 -13.61
C TRP A 173 -7.57 7.50 -13.11
N LYS A 174 -6.34 8.00 -12.93
CA LYS A 174 -6.04 9.36 -12.47
C LYS A 174 -6.66 10.44 -13.35
N THR A 175 -6.74 10.19 -14.65
CA THR A 175 -7.23 11.13 -15.66
C THR A 175 -8.74 11.06 -15.81
N ARG A 176 -9.28 9.84 -15.99
CA ARG A 176 -10.69 9.61 -16.30
C ARG A 176 -11.59 9.78 -15.09
N PHE A 177 -11.12 9.35 -13.92
CA PHE A 177 -11.88 9.35 -12.68
C PHE A 177 -11.42 10.45 -11.71
N PHE A 178 -11.01 11.59 -12.27
CA PHE A 178 -10.58 12.74 -11.50
C PHE A 178 -11.64 13.15 -10.46
N ARG A 179 -11.22 13.30 -9.20
CA ARG A 179 -12.08 13.67 -8.07
C ARG A 179 -13.27 12.75 -7.82
N HIS A 180 -13.17 11.49 -8.22
CA HIS A 180 -14.10 10.46 -7.76
C HIS A 180 -13.90 10.17 -6.27
N LYS A 181 -14.94 9.64 -5.62
CA LYS A 181 -14.86 9.25 -4.22
C LYS A 181 -13.86 8.10 -4.05
N TYR A 182 -13.15 8.07 -2.93
CA TYR A 182 -12.26 6.94 -2.62
C TYR A 182 -13.01 5.67 -2.20
N HIS A 183 -14.25 5.82 -1.75
CA HIS A 183 -15.13 4.75 -1.31
C HIS A 183 -16.16 4.49 -2.41
N LEU A 184 -16.20 3.26 -2.90
CA LEU A 184 -16.89 2.87 -4.12
C LEU A 184 -17.76 1.63 -3.84
N PRO A 185 -19.08 1.71 -4.05
CA PRO A 185 -19.94 0.53 -4.11
C PRO A 185 -19.55 -0.41 -5.25
N ARG A 186 -19.87 -1.70 -5.11
CA ARG A 186 -19.58 -2.76 -6.10
C ARG A 186 -19.83 -2.32 -7.54
N ARG A 187 -21.04 -1.83 -7.81
CA ARG A 187 -21.44 -1.41 -9.16
C ARG A 187 -20.55 -0.29 -9.72
N GLU A 188 -20.21 0.70 -8.91
CA GLU A 188 -19.37 1.81 -9.36
C GLU A 188 -17.97 1.34 -9.73
N ILE A 189 -17.35 0.49 -8.89
CA ILE A 189 -16.02 -0.03 -9.18
C ILE A 189 -16.04 -0.97 -10.40
N GLU A 190 -17.09 -1.79 -10.57
CA GLU A 190 -17.23 -2.63 -11.77
C GLU A 190 -17.30 -1.78 -13.05
N ASP A 191 -18.13 -0.74 -13.07
CA ASP A 191 -18.28 0.17 -14.21
C ASP A 191 -16.95 0.89 -14.54
N MET A 192 -16.16 1.24 -13.51
CA MET A 192 -14.84 1.84 -13.69
C MET A 192 -13.84 0.85 -14.28
N LEU A 193 -13.82 -0.40 -13.79
CA LEU A 193 -12.89 -1.43 -14.27
C LEU A 193 -13.22 -1.90 -15.68
N LEU A 194 -14.50 -1.94 -16.05
CA LEU A 194 -14.94 -2.21 -17.42
C LEU A 194 -14.49 -1.09 -18.38
N GLN A 195 -14.60 0.18 -17.97
CA GLN A 195 -14.08 1.30 -18.76
C GLN A 195 -12.55 1.21 -18.94
N ILE A 196 -11.82 0.86 -17.88
CA ILE A 196 -10.37 0.64 -17.97
C ILE A 196 -10.06 -0.51 -18.93
N ALA A 197 -10.75 -1.66 -18.81
CA ALA A 197 -10.56 -2.82 -19.66
C ALA A 197 -10.84 -2.53 -21.14
N SER A 198 -11.79 -1.63 -21.43
CA SER A 198 -12.14 -1.17 -22.78
C SER A 198 -11.12 -0.19 -23.37
N ASP A 199 -10.72 0.82 -22.59
CA ASP A 199 -10.07 2.01 -23.13
C ASP A 199 -8.54 1.98 -22.97
N VAL A 200 -8.01 1.17 -22.06
CA VAL A 200 -6.57 1.07 -21.80
C VAL A 200 -5.97 -0.01 -22.70
N ALA A 201 -5.04 0.40 -23.57
CA ALA A 201 -4.28 -0.52 -24.42
C ALA A 201 -3.08 -1.10 -23.66
N ILE A 202 -3.25 -2.25 -23.03
CA ILE A 202 -2.16 -3.07 -22.46
C ILE A 202 -2.15 -4.40 -23.21
N ASN A 203 -1.06 -4.73 -23.90
CA ASN A 203 -0.89 -6.01 -24.59
C ASN A 203 -0.03 -6.96 -23.75
N GLN A 204 -0.57 -7.38 -22.61
CA GLN A 204 0.12 -8.25 -21.66
C GLN A 204 -0.83 -9.38 -21.26
N SER A 205 -0.29 -10.59 -21.07
CA SER A 205 -1.09 -11.81 -20.86
C SER A 205 -2.06 -11.71 -19.68
N TRP A 206 -1.64 -11.07 -18.58
CA TRP A 206 -2.47 -10.89 -17.38
C TRP A 206 -3.70 -10.01 -17.67
N PHE A 207 -3.55 -8.97 -18.48
CA PHE A 207 -4.60 -8.01 -18.81
C PHE A 207 -5.51 -8.54 -19.93
N ASN A 208 -4.91 -9.11 -20.98
CA ASN A 208 -5.65 -9.70 -22.09
C ASN A 208 -6.64 -10.76 -21.60
N LYS A 209 -6.22 -11.61 -20.64
CA LYS A 209 -7.11 -12.59 -20.02
C LYS A 209 -8.32 -11.96 -19.32
N ILE A 210 -8.11 -10.85 -18.60
CA ILE A 210 -9.19 -10.11 -17.93
C ILE A 210 -10.17 -9.53 -18.96
N VAL A 211 -9.66 -8.96 -20.05
CA VAL A 211 -10.47 -8.35 -21.10
C VAL A 211 -11.26 -9.41 -21.87
N GLU A 212 -10.60 -10.49 -22.33
CA GLU A 212 -11.23 -11.58 -23.08
C GLU A 212 -12.34 -12.28 -22.31
N GLU A 213 -12.13 -12.53 -21.01
CA GLU A 213 -13.11 -13.18 -20.13
C GLU A 213 -14.10 -12.19 -19.50
N THR A 214 -13.91 -10.87 -19.71
CA THR A 214 -14.65 -9.81 -18.99
C THR A 214 -14.63 -10.04 -17.46
N ASN A 215 -13.48 -10.48 -16.94
CA ASN A 215 -13.36 -10.99 -15.58
C ASN A 215 -13.04 -9.88 -14.57
N VAL A 216 -14.03 -9.04 -14.27
CA VAL A 216 -13.89 -7.91 -13.33
C VAL A 216 -13.51 -8.37 -11.93
N ASN A 217 -13.98 -9.56 -11.51
CA ASN A 217 -13.60 -10.14 -10.22
C ASN A 217 -12.10 -10.42 -10.12
N GLN A 218 -11.48 -10.93 -11.18
CA GLN A 218 -10.04 -11.12 -11.22
C GLN A 218 -9.31 -9.77 -11.14
N PHE A 219 -9.82 -8.75 -11.82
CA PHE A 219 -9.22 -7.42 -11.77
C PHE A 219 -9.29 -6.81 -10.36
N LEU A 220 -10.46 -6.89 -9.70
CA LEU A 220 -10.64 -6.49 -8.31
C LEU A 220 -9.67 -7.21 -7.37
N LYS A 221 -9.56 -8.53 -7.55
CA LYS A 221 -8.64 -9.36 -6.77
C LYS A 221 -7.19 -8.92 -6.93
N ILE A 222 -6.74 -8.62 -8.14
CA ILE A 222 -5.39 -8.09 -8.38
C ILE A 222 -5.20 -6.77 -7.63
N LEU A 223 -6.12 -5.81 -7.77
CA LEU A 223 -6.00 -4.50 -7.11
C LEU A 223 -6.06 -4.59 -5.57
N TYR A 224 -6.80 -5.56 -5.03
CA TYR A 224 -6.82 -5.87 -3.61
C TYR A 224 -5.51 -6.52 -3.14
N ASP A 225 -5.04 -7.54 -3.86
CA ASP A 225 -3.85 -8.32 -3.49
C ASP A 225 -2.59 -7.43 -3.47
N ILE A 226 -2.45 -6.51 -4.44
CA ILE A 226 -1.35 -5.54 -4.46
C ILE A 226 -1.50 -4.42 -3.40
N GLY A 227 -2.64 -4.35 -2.71
CA GLY A 227 -2.90 -3.39 -1.62
C GLY A 227 -3.45 -2.03 -2.07
N PHE A 228 -3.82 -1.87 -3.35
CA PHE A 228 -4.42 -0.63 -3.86
C PHE A 228 -5.86 -0.43 -3.34
N LEU A 229 -6.64 -1.52 -3.30
CA LEU A 229 -7.99 -1.55 -2.73
C LEU A 229 -8.02 -2.26 -1.39
N GLY A 230 -8.95 -1.83 -0.54
CA GLY A 230 -9.41 -2.58 0.63
C GLY A 230 -10.88 -2.94 0.50
N ASP A 231 -11.25 -4.09 1.07
CA ASP A 231 -12.62 -4.56 1.16
C ASP A 231 -13.31 -3.86 2.34
N PHE A 232 -14.35 -3.09 2.07
CA PHE A 232 -15.09 -2.38 3.09
C PHE A 232 -16.26 -3.23 3.58
N SER A 233 -16.35 -3.37 4.90
CA SER A 233 -17.44 -4.07 5.56
C SER A 233 -18.11 -3.15 6.57
N LEU A 234 -19.44 -3.01 6.44
CA LEU A 234 -20.27 -2.44 7.48
C LEU A 234 -20.33 -3.46 8.64
N GLY A 235 -19.54 -3.24 9.68
CA GLY A 235 -19.75 -3.98 10.92
C GLY A 235 -21.05 -3.51 11.58
N GLY A 236 -21.74 -4.44 12.24
CA GLY A 236 -22.92 -4.15 13.05
C GLY A 236 -22.54 -3.29 14.27
N GLU A 237 -22.53 -3.89 15.47
CA GLU A 237 -22.20 -3.15 16.71
C GLU A 237 -20.73 -2.67 16.78
N GLY A 238 -19.83 -3.21 15.93
CA GLY A 238 -18.40 -2.88 15.91
C GLY A 238 -17.98 -1.72 15.01
N GLY A 239 -18.93 -1.08 14.32
CA GLY A 239 -18.64 -0.02 13.34
C GLY A 239 -18.07 -0.53 12.01
N SER A 240 -17.87 0.38 11.05
CA SER A 240 -17.33 0.02 9.74
C SER A 240 -15.83 -0.24 9.78
N LYS A 241 -15.36 -1.21 8.99
CA LYS A 241 -13.93 -1.56 8.88
C LYS A 241 -13.55 -1.81 7.43
N THR A 242 -12.36 -1.38 7.04
CA THR A 242 -11.75 -1.73 5.75
C THR A 242 -10.65 -2.77 6.00
N PHE A 243 -10.70 -3.87 5.27
CA PHE A 243 -9.71 -4.93 5.31
C PHE A 243 -8.77 -4.79 4.13
N TYR A 244 -7.46 -4.77 4.38
CA TYR A 244 -6.43 -4.77 3.35
C TYR A 244 -5.68 -6.10 3.35
N SER A 245 -5.18 -6.52 2.18
CA SER A 245 -4.54 -7.82 1.97
C SER A 245 -3.34 -8.10 2.91
N TYR A 246 -2.68 -7.05 3.39
CA TYR A 246 -1.48 -7.15 4.23
C TYR A 246 -1.75 -7.30 5.74
N ILE A 247 -2.98 -7.03 6.20
CA ILE A 247 -3.31 -6.97 7.63
C ILE A 247 -3.53 -8.39 8.16
N GLU A 248 -4.62 -9.03 7.73
CA GLU A 248 -5.09 -10.32 8.23
C GLU A 248 -5.60 -11.16 7.06
N ARG A 249 -5.70 -12.48 7.27
CA ARG A 249 -6.35 -13.35 6.29
C ARG A 249 -7.84 -12.97 6.23
N HIS A 250 -8.24 -12.48 5.07
CA HIS A 250 -9.60 -12.06 4.78
C HIS A 250 -9.99 -12.56 3.40
N GLU A 251 -11.19 -13.10 3.27
CA GLU A 251 -11.77 -13.43 1.96
C GLU A 251 -12.65 -12.24 1.53
N PRO A 252 -12.17 -11.41 0.60
CA PRO A 252 -12.89 -10.20 0.24
C PRO A 252 -14.18 -10.50 -0.51
N ARG A 253 -15.26 -9.80 -0.14
CA ARG A 253 -16.56 -9.89 -0.84
C ARG A 253 -16.68 -8.85 -1.93
N PHE A 254 -15.99 -7.73 -1.79
CA PHE A 254 -15.99 -6.59 -2.70
C PHE A 254 -17.37 -5.95 -2.89
N GLU A 255 -18.25 -6.01 -1.89
CA GLU A 255 -19.55 -5.32 -1.91
C GLU A 255 -19.36 -3.80 -1.93
N GLU A 256 -18.40 -3.32 -1.16
CA GLU A 256 -17.92 -1.95 -1.18
C GLU A 256 -16.39 -2.00 -1.06
N VAL A 257 -15.70 -1.12 -1.76
CA VAL A 257 -14.24 -1.03 -1.70
C VAL A 257 -13.79 0.38 -1.35
N GLN A 258 -12.61 0.48 -0.76
CA GLN A 258 -11.94 1.76 -0.55
C GLN A 258 -10.55 1.74 -1.17
N ILE A 259 -10.22 2.80 -1.92
CA ILE A 259 -8.84 3.07 -2.33
C ILE A 259 -8.02 3.34 -1.07
N HIS A 260 -6.88 2.65 -0.92
CA HIS A 260 -6.02 2.78 0.24
C HIS A 260 -5.53 4.23 0.40
N PRO A 261 -5.53 4.81 1.62
CA PRO A 261 -5.17 6.22 1.85
C PRO A 261 -3.87 6.66 1.17
N CYS A 262 -2.84 5.81 1.18
CA CYS A 262 -1.55 6.10 0.57
C CYS A 262 -1.59 6.36 -0.95
N PHE A 263 -2.62 5.92 -1.67
CA PHE A 263 -2.74 6.16 -3.13
C PHE A 263 -3.76 7.25 -3.49
N ARG A 264 -4.57 7.69 -2.52
CA ARG A 264 -5.72 8.58 -2.78
C ARG A 264 -5.34 9.88 -3.48
N ARG A 265 -4.19 10.47 -3.12
CA ARG A 265 -3.69 11.70 -3.76
C ARG A 265 -3.13 11.42 -5.15
N ALA A 266 -2.39 10.34 -5.34
CA ALA A 266 -1.83 9.96 -6.64
C ALA A 266 -2.90 9.76 -7.72
N VAL A 267 -4.04 9.16 -7.36
CA VAL A 267 -5.19 8.94 -8.26
C VAL A 267 -6.28 10.01 -8.16
N ASN A 268 -5.99 11.17 -7.54
CA ASN A 268 -6.86 12.35 -7.48
C ASN A 268 -8.26 12.09 -6.87
N THR A 269 -8.38 11.19 -5.89
CA THR A 269 -9.66 10.92 -5.24
C THR A 269 -10.03 11.99 -4.20
N VAL A 270 -11.31 12.05 -3.83
CA VAL A 270 -11.83 12.95 -2.79
C VAL A 270 -12.68 12.19 -1.78
N GLU A 271 -12.84 12.76 -0.59
CA GLU A 271 -13.73 12.22 0.43
C GLU A 271 -15.21 12.55 0.19
N ARG A 272 -15.47 13.75 -0.32
CA ARG A 272 -16.81 14.21 -0.70
C ARG A 272 -16.74 14.99 -2.00
N ILE A 273 -17.67 14.71 -2.90
CA ILE A 273 -17.90 15.55 -4.08
C ILE A 273 -18.64 16.79 -3.59
N ARG A 274 -17.96 17.95 -3.56
CA ARG A 274 -18.62 19.23 -3.28
C ARG A 274 -19.42 19.63 -4.52
N THR A 275 -20.74 19.52 -4.48
CA THR A 275 -21.62 20.17 -5.45
C THR A 275 -21.49 21.68 -5.26
N ARG A 276 -20.97 22.41 -6.24
CA ARG A 276 -21.14 23.87 -6.27
C ARG A 276 -22.63 24.12 -6.38
N LYS A 277 -23.24 24.77 -5.38
CA LYS A 277 -24.55 25.39 -5.56
C LYS A 277 -24.37 26.44 -6.66
N THR A 278 -24.98 26.23 -7.80
CA THR A 278 -25.23 27.31 -8.76
C THR A 278 -26.14 28.28 -8.04
N GLU A 279 -25.62 29.45 -7.69
CA GLU A 279 -26.46 30.57 -7.26
C GLU A 279 -27.25 31.02 -8.49
N ASP A 280 -28.48 30.52 -8.63
CA ASP A 280 -29.48 31.17 -9.45
C ASP A 280 -29.75 32.53 -8.80
N GLN A 281 -29.16 33.57 -9.38
CA GLN A 281 -29.58 34.94 -9.15
C GLN A 281 -30.97 35.13 -9.77
N SER A 282 -32.01 34.83 -8.98
CA SER A 282 -33.34 35.36 -9.21
C SER A 282 -33.32 36.86 -8.87
N TYR A 283 -32.93 37.71 -9.81
CA TYR A 283 -33.40 39.09 -9.84
C TYR A 283 -34.82 39.09 -10.37
N ALA A 284 -35.78 38.92 -9.45
CA ALA A 284 -37.17 39.24 -9.68
C ALA A 284 -37.74 39.95 -8.44
N GLY A 285 -37.94 41.26 -8.57
CA GLY A 285 -38.88 42.03 -7.75
C GLY A 285 -38.30 42.70 -6.50
N LEU A 286 -37.85 43.95 -6.65
CA LEU A 286 -38.56 45.16 -6.22
C LEU A 286 -37.80 46.40 -6.66
#